data_AF-A0A523BG86-F1
#
_entry.id   AF-A0A523BG86-F1
#
_cell.length_a   1.000
_cell.length_b   1.000
_cell.length_c   1.000
_cell.angle_alpha   90.00
_cell.angle_beta   90.00
_cell.angle_gamma   90.00
#
_symmetry.space_group_name_H-M   'P 1'
#
loop_
_entity.id
_entity.type
_entity.pdbx_description
1 polymer ?
#
loop_
_entity_poly.entity_id
_entity_poly.type
_entity_poly.pdbx_seq_one_letter_code
_entity_poly.pdbx_strand_id
1 'polypeptide(L)' 'MTKPSDLYEYSYEQNKIVPKNRTCSRCGRFMAKHTKPSPRWACGYCGYTEFIRQ' A
#
# COMPACT_ATOMS: atom_id res chain seq x y z
N MET A 1 2.60 -3.15 17.95
CA MET A 1 2.00 -1.90 17.45
C MET A 1 2.96 -1.30 16.43
N THR A 2 2.56 -1.17 15.17
CA THR A 2 3.40 -0.54 14.12
C THR A 2 3.38 0.97 14.29
N LYS A 3 4.54 1.64 14.21
CA LYS A 3 4.58 3.11 14.30
C LYS A 3 4.11 3.69 12.95
N PRO A 4 3.36 4.81 12.94
CA PRO A 4 2.88 5.42 11.69
C PRO A 4 4.00 5.81 10.73
N SER A 5 5.20 6.14 11.25
CA SER A 5 6.40 6.45 10.48
C SER A 5 6.85 5.30 9.58
N ASP A 6 6.62 4.06 9.97
CA ASP A 6 7.19 2.88 9.31
C ASP A 6 6.52 2.60 7.95
N LEU A 7 5.37 3.23 7.68
CA LEU A 7 4.60 3.12 6.43
C LEU A 7 5.19 3.94 5.28
N TYR A 8 6.09 4.88 5.59
CA TYR A 8 6.72 5.76 4.61
C TYR A 8 8.22 5.51 4.56
N GLU A 9 8.77 5.51 3.36
CA GLU A 9 10.21 5.53 3.14
C GLU A 9 10.66 6.96 2.83
N TYR A 10 11.76 7.36 3.44
CA TYR A 10 12.36 8.67 3.21
C TYR A 10 13.61 8.49 2.35
N SER A 11 13.58 8.99 1.12
CA SER A 11 14.78 9.08 0.28
C SER A 11 15.44 10.42 0.54
N TYR A 12 16.49 10.43 1.36
CA TYR A 12 17.26 11.64 1.71
C TYR A 12 17.95 12.26 0.49
N GLU A 13 18.29 11.45 -0.51
CA GLU A 13 18.95 11.91 -1.73
C GLU A 13 18.03 12.78 -2.60
N GLN A 14 16.73 12.47 -2.61
CA GLN A 14 15.75 13.16 -3.45
C GLN A 14 14.82 14.08 -2.66
N ASN A 15 14.95 14.14 -1.33
CA ASN A 15 14.02 14.77 -0.41
C ASN A 15 12.55 14.38 -0.69
N LYS A 16 12.31 13.09 -0.95
CA LYS A 16 10.98 12.56 -1.26
C LYS A 16 10.53 11.55 -0.23
N ILE A 17 9.26 11.66 0.14
CA ILE A 17 8.55 10.72 1.00
C ILE A 17 7.75 9.80 0.08
N VAL A 18 8.13 8.53 0.01
CA VAL A 18 7.47 7.54 -0.85
C VAL A 18 6.66 6.58 0.04
N PRO A 19 5.36 6.41 -0.22
CA PRO A 19 4.57 5.42 0.52
C PRO A 19 4.99 4.00 0.11
N LYS A 20 5.14 3.10 1.10
CA LYS A 20 5.50 1.69 0.84
C LYS A 20 4.37 0.89 0.18
N ASN A 21 3.12 1.29 0.42
CA ASN A 21 1.93 0.61 -0.09
C ASN A 21 1.32 1.34 -1.28
N ARG A 22 0.69 0.57 -2.16
CA ARG A 22 -0.02 1.10 -3.33
C ARG A 22 -1.24 1.92 -2.90
N THR A 23 -1.50 3.01 -3.60
CA THR A 23 -2.74 3.78 -3.48
C THR A 23 -3.86 3.16 -4.33
N CYS A 24 -5.08 3.20 -3.82
CA CYS A 24 -6.26 2.68 -4.51
C CYS A 24 -6.65 3.61 -5.64
N SER A 25 -6.81 3.07 -6.85
CA SER A 25 -7.23 3.80 -8.05
C SER A 25 -8.63 4.43 -7.94
N ARG A 26 -9.50 3.89 -7.08
CA ARG A 26 -10.88 4.38 -6.92
C ARG A 26 -11.03 5.48 -5.87
N CYS A 27 -10.33 5.38 -4.74
CA CYS A 27 -10.55 6.26 -3.60
C CYS A 27 -9.30 7.00 -3.11
N GLY A 28 -8.14 6.76 -3.73
CA GLY A 28 -6.87 7.41 -3.38
C GLY A 28 -6.25 6.97 -2.05
N ARG A 29 -6.90 6.09 -1.27
CA ARG A 29 -6.40 5.59 0.01
C ARG A 29 -5.39 4.46 -0.14
N PHE A 30 -4.57 4.22 0.87
CA PHE A 30 -3.61 3.11 0.88
C PHE A 30 -4.31 1.75 0.87
N MET A 31 -3.79 0.84 0.06
CA MET A 31 -4.24 -0.56 0.01
C MET A 31 -3.34 -1.44 0.87
N ALA A 32 -3.92 -2.49 1.44
CA ALA A 32 -3.20 -3.51 2.16
C ALA A 32 -2.69 -4.58 1.18
N LYS A 33 -1.39 -4.89 1.25
CA LYS A 33 -0.80 -6.01 0.51
C LYS A 33 -0.97 -7.29 1.31
N HIS A 34 -1.81 -8.19 0.84
CA HIS A 34 -1.88 -9.55 1.36
C HIS A 34 -1.02 -10.45 0.49
N THR A 35 -0.12 -11.22 1.10
CA THR A 35 0.81 -12.10 0.38
C THR A 35 0.36 -13.56 0.35
N LYS A 36 -0.55 -13.97 1.26
CA LYS A 36 -1.09 -15.33 1.36
C LYS A 36 -2.63 -15.30 1.50
N PRO A 37 -3.37 -16.31 0.98
CA PRO A 37 -2.91 -17.41 0.13
C PRO A 37 -2.63 -17.00 -1.33
N SER A 38 -3.23 -15.91 -1.81
CA SER A 38 -2.92 -15.30 -3.11
C SER A 38 -2.46 -13.84 -2.92
N PRO A 39 -1.42 -13.39 -3.65
CA PRO A 39 -0.94 -12.02 -3.57
C PRO A 39 -2.00 -11.06 -4.11
N ARG A 40 -2.52 -10.19 -3.25
CA ARG A 40 -3.56 -9.22 -3.60
C ARG A 40 -3.38 -7.90 -2.86
N TRP A 41 -3.79 -6.83 -3.51
CA TRP A 41 -4.02 -5.53 -2.89
C TRP A 41 -5.49 -5.44 -2.53
N ALA A 42 -5.81 -5.20 -1.26
CA ALA A 42 -7.18 -5.00 -0.81
C ALA A 42 -7.34 -3.58 -0.24
N CYS A 43 -8.35 -2.85 -0.68
CA CYS A 43 -8.75 -1.58 -0.08
C CYS A 43 -9.83 -1.82 0.97
N GLY A 44 -9.53 -1.51 2.23
CA GLY A 44 -10.50 -1.66 3.33
C GLY A 44 -11.65 -0.63 3.31
N TYR A 45 -11.53 0.45 2.53
CA TYR A 45 -12.57 1.49 2.49
C TYR A 45 -13.64 1.22 1.43
N CYS A 46 -13.25 0.98 0.18
CA CYS A 46 -14.19 0.78 -0.92
C CYS A 46 -14.40 -0.70 -1.29
N GLY A 47 -13.78 -1.64 -0.56
CA GLY A 47 -13.89 -3.08 -0.82
C GLY A 47 -13.21 -3.55 -2.10
N TYR A 48 -12.50 -2.67 -2.82
CA TYR A 48 -11.84 -3.01 -4.07
C TYR A 48 -10.60 -3.87 -3.83
N THR A 49 -10.48 -4.97 -4.58
CA THR A 49 -9.35 -5.89 -4.50
C THR A 49 -8.72 -6.10 -5.87
N GLU A 50 -7.40 -5.89 -5.97
CA GLU A 50 -6.60 -6.24 -7.14
C GLU A 50 -5.78 -7.47 -6.83
N PHE A 51 -6.02 -8.56 -7.57
CA PHE A 51 -5.16 -9.74 -7.49
C PHE A 51 -3.94 -9.51 -8.38
N ILE A 52 -2.76 -9.68 -7.80
CA ILE A 52 -1.51 -9.63 -8.56
C ILE A 52 -1.40 -11.00 -9.23
N ARG A 53 -1.79 -11.10 -10.51
CA ARG A 53 -1.46 -12.27 -11.33
C ARG A 53 0.03 -12.17 -11.68
N GLN A 54 0.80 -13.18 -11.27
CA GLN A 54 2.18 -13.37 -11.76
C GLN A 54 2.16 -13.82 -13.21
#